data_AF-A0AAD6D9E7-F1
#
_entry.id   AF-A0AAD6D9E7-F1
#
_cell.length_a   1.000
_cell.length_b   1.000
_cell.length_c   1.000
_cell.angle_alpha   90.00
_cell.angle_beta   90.00
_cell.angle_gamma   90.00
#
_symmetry.space_group_name_H-M   'P 1'
#
loop_
_entity.id
_entity.type
_entity.pdbx_description
1 polymer ?
#
loop_
_entity_poly.entity_id
_entity_poly.type
_entity_poly.pdbx_seq_one_letter_code
_entity_poly.pdbx_strand_id
1 'polypeptide(L)'
;MSACAKSSENENSSIAGGDRTTKSKVLETGAGLVQDFTPVKQICAHLNAFHVYANDRTRCVEANHYCTHLTEDVRQCLIYDSPDAKARLIGVEYMVSPRVFKTLPAEERKLWHTHEFEVKSGMLIMPAPASMPNAAWEAAETAEMEDVAPIYGKTYHFWQVDRGDVVPMGPPQLMGSFGSEDDVKKARPGGLDELLRERDERFGVDYKAKAKKREGIAAVEKHPDADTMWNKSE
;
A
#
# COMPACT_ATOMS: atom_id res chain seq x y z
N MET A 1 -11.67 19.44 -1.41
CA MET A 1 -11.44 18.01 -1.73
C MET A 1 -10.36 17.50 -0.79
N SER A 2 -10.50 16.30 -0.23
CA SER A 2 -9.50 15.77 0.72
C SER A 2 -8.22 15.45 -0.05
N ALA A 3 -7.10 16.02 0.39
CA ALA A 3 -5.79 15.82 -0.21
C ALA A 3 -5.25 14.38 -0.03
N CYS A 4 -5.85 13.57 0.84
CA CYS A 4 -5.72 12.12 0.75
C CYS A 4 -7.04 11.38 1.02
N ALA A 5 -7.30 10.32 0.28
CA ALA A 5 -8.36 9.38 0.63
C ALA A 5 -7.91 8.49 1.79
N LYS A 6 -8.80 8.33 2.75
CA LYS A 6 -8.69 7.39 3.86
C LYS A 6 -9.48 6.14 3.53
N SER A 7 -9.16 5.03 4.19
CA SER A 7 -10.03 3.85 4.13
C SER A 7 -11.43 4.19 4.64
N SER A 8 -12.47 3.84 3.89
CA SER A 8 -13.86 4.09 4.29
C SER A 8 -14.32 3.06 5.32
N GLU A 9 -14.60 3.49 6.56
CA GLU A 9 -15.32 2.63 7.53
C GLU A 9 -16.84 2.75 7.31
N ASN A 10 -17.47 1.61 7.03
CA ASN A 10 -18.91 1.31 7.10
C ASN A 10 -19.96 2.05 6.24
N GLU A 11 -20.76 1.19 5.57
CA GLU A 11 -22.19 1.22 5.23
C GLU A 11 -22.79 2.13 4.15
N ASN A 12 -22.03 2.99 3.48
CA ASN A 12 -22.44 3.49 2.16
C ASN A 12 -21.27 3.44 1.20
N SER A 13 -20.88 2.21 0.87
CA SER A 13 -20.00 1.95 -0.26
C SER A 13 -20.55 2.67 -1.47
N SER A 14 -19.86 3.71 -1.94
CA SER A 14 -20.20 4.44 -3.16
C SER A 14 -20.01 3.57 -4.42
N ILE A 15 -19.83 2.25 -4.28
CA ILE A 15 -19.78 1.32 -5.40
C ILE A 15 -21.12 1.33 -6.11
N ALA A 16 -21.10 1.50 -7.43
CA ALA A 16 -22.31 1.52 -8.23
C ALA A 16 -23.09 0.19 -8.17
N GLY A 17 -24.42 0.28 -8.06
CA GLY A 17 -25.33 -0.87 -8.12
C GLY A 17 -26.03 -1.19 -6.81
N GLY A 18 -26.81 -2.27 -6.80
CA GLY A 18 -27.48 -2.80 -5.60
C GLY A 18 -26.71 -3.97 -4.98
N ASP A 19 -27.08 -4.34 -3.76
CA ASP A 19 -26.51 -5.51 -3.09
C ASP A 19 -26.68 -6.80 -3.92
N ARG A 20 -25.76 -7.75 -3.73
CA ARG A 20 -25.85 -9.09 -4.32
C ARG A 20 -27.17 -9.75 -3.95
N THR A 21 -27.87 -10.27 -4.96
CA THR A 21 -29.12 -11.04 -4.78
C THR A 21 -28.90 -12.32 -3.97
N THR A 22 -29.94 -12.88 -3.36
CA THR A 22 -29.89 -14.20 -2.70
C THR A 22 -29.39 -15.28 -3.65
N LYS A 23 -29.80 -15.23 -4.93
CA LYS A 23 -29.34 -16.16 -5.96
C LYS A 23 -27.82 -16.07 -6.14
N SER A 24 -27.27 -14.87 -6.31
CA SER A 24 -25.82 -14.65 -6.45
C SER A 24 -25.06 -15.18 -5.23
N LYS A 25 -25.51 -14.85 -4.02
CA LYS A 25 -24.88 -15.31 -2.77
C LYS A 25 -24.82 -16.85 -2.70
N VAL A 26 -25.91 -17.55 -3.04
CA VAL A 26 -25.95 -19.02 -3.04
C VAL A 26 -25.04 -19.62 -4.10
N LEU A 27 -25.10 -19.12 -5.34
CA LEU A 27 -24.25 -19.60 -6.44
C LEU A 27 -22.76 -19.39 -6.15
N GLU A 28 -22.40 -18.20 -5.66
CA GLU A 28 -21.00 -17.85 -5.35
C GLU A 28 -20.48 -18.63 -4.13
N THR A 29 -21.32 -18.90 -3.13
CA THR A 29 -20.95 -19.80 -2.00
C THR A 29 -20.69 -21.21 -2.52
N GLY A 30 -21.57 -21.74 -3.38
CA GLY A 30 -21.37 -23.05 -3.99
C GLY A 30 -20.10 -23.11 -4.84
N ALA A 31 -19.87 -22.10 -5.68
CA ALA A 31 -18.63 -21.96 -6.46
C ALA A 31 -17.40 -21.87 -5.54
N GLY A 32 -17.51 -21.13 -4.44
CA GLY A 32 -16.49 -20.96 -3.40
C GLY A 32 -15.97 -22.29 -2.81
N LEU A 33 -16.86 -23.28 -2.72
CA LEU A 33 -16.57 -24.59 -2.15
C LEU A 33 -15.96 -25.57 -3.18
N VAL A 34 -16.23 -25.40 -4.47
CA VAL A 34 -15.85 -26.37 -5.52
C VAL A 34 -14.72 -25.89 -6.43
N GLN A 35 -14.56 -24.58 -6.59
CA GLN A 35 -13.51 -24.02 -7.43
C GLN A 35 -12.18 -23.94 -6.66
N ASP A 36 -11.09 -24.10 -7.41
CA ASP A 36 -9.76 -23.94 -6.85
C ASP A 36 -9.22 -22.52 -7.05
N PHE A 37 -9.08 -21.78 -5.95
CA PHE A 37 -8.48 -20.45 -5.92
C PHE A 37 -7.01 -20.47 -5.49
N THR A 38 -6.26 -21.53 -5.81
CA THR A 38 -4.86 -21.70 -5.43
C THR A 38 -4.02 -20.40 -5.55
N PRO A 39 -4.06 -19.63 -6.66
CA PRO A 39 -3.29 -18.39 -6.76
C PRO A 39 -3.64 -17.33 -5.70
N VAL A 40 -4.94 -17.11 -5.44
CA VAL A 40 -5.41 -16.14 -4.44
C VAL A 40 -5.09 -16.61 -3.02
N LYS A 41 -5.11 -17.93 -2.79
CA LYS A 41 -4.74 -18.55 -1.50
C LYS A 41 -3.25 -18.44 -1.18
N GLN A 42 -2.39 -17.97 -2.10
CA GLN A 42 -0.96 -17.74 -1.84
C GLN A 42 -0.67 -16.38 -1.19
N ILE A 43 -1.67 -15.52 -1.00
CA ILE A 43 -1.49 -14.25 -0.28
C ILE A 43 -1.01 -14.54 1.15
N CYS A 44 0.17 -14.02 1.50
CA CYS A 44 0.90 -14.36 2.72
C CYS A 44 1.18 -13.16 3.63
N ALA A 45 0.92 -11.93 3.18
CA ALA A 45 1.13 -10.72 3.98
C ALA A 45 0.05 -9.67 3.72
N HIS A 46 -0.30 -8.94 4.78
CA HIS A 46 -1.11 -7.72 4.74
C HIS A 46 -0.25 -6.54 5.21
N LEU A 47 -0.05 -5.56 4.33
CA LEU A 47 0.63 -4.30 4.66
C LEU A 47 -0.36 -3.14 4.51
N ASN A 48 -0.18 -2.10 5.32
CA ASN A 48 -0.90 -0.84 5.17
C ASN A 48 0.11 0.31 5.00
N ALA A 49 -0.08 1.09 3.94
CA ALA A 49 0.78 2.19 3.53
C ALA A 49 -0.05 3.32 2.90
N PHE A 50 0.62 4.33 2.34
CA PHE A 50 -0.03 5.44 1.64
C PHE A 50 0.65 5.68 0.29
N HIS A 51 -0.15 5.70 -0.77
CA HIS A 51 0.31 5.94 -2.12
C HIS A 51 0.03 7.37 -2.55
N VAL A 52 1.03 8.03 -3.13
CA VAL A 52 0.92 9.38 -3.71
C VAL A 52 0.85 9.30 -5.23
N TYR A 53 0.04 10.15 -5.86
CA TYR A 53 -0.04 10.19 -7.32
C TYR A 53 1.22 10.81 -7.92
N ALA A 54 1.85 10.13 -8.90
CA ALA A 54 3.07 10.62 -9.53
C ALA A 54 2.86 11.94 -10.30
N ASN A 55 1.67 12.15 -10.88
CA ASN A 55 1.31 13.35 -11.64
C ASN A 55 0.71 14.47 -10.78
N ASP A 56 0.19 14.17 -9.59
CA ASP A 56 -0.38 15.14 -8.66
C ASP A 56 -0.01 14.77 -7.21
N ARG A 57 1.16 15.23 -6.80
CA ARG A 57 1.76 14.93 -5.50
C ARG A 57 1.08 15.59 -4.31
N THR A 58 0.00 16.34 -4.56
CA THR A 58 -0.87 16.88 -3.50
C THR A 58 -1.98 15.89 -3.12
N ARG A 59 -2.09 14.78 -3.86
CA ARG A 59 -3.10 13.74 -3.65
C ARG A 59 -2.46 12.43 -3.20
N CYS A 60 -3.06 11.79 -2.20
CA CYS A 60 -2.65 10.45 -1.78
C CYS A 60 -3.84 9.54 -1.43
N VAL A 61 -3.61 8.24 -1.30
CA VAL A 61 -4.62 7.22 -1.02
C VAL A 61 -4.03 6.23 -0.03
N GLU A 62 -4.74 5.95 1.06
CA GLU A 62 -4.42 4.83 1.94
C GLU A 62 -4.55 3.50 1.18
N ALA A 63 -3.52 2.65 1.28
CA ALA A 63 -3.38 1.45 0.48
C ALA A 63 -3.21 0.23 1.38
N ASN A 64 -4.10 -0.75 1.23
CA ASN A 64 -4.03 -2.05 1.90
C ASN A 64 -3.48 -3.07 0.90
N HIS A 65 -2.24 -3.49 1.10
CA HIS A 65 -1.56 -4.46 0.26
C HIS A 65 -1.82 -5.87 0.74
N TYR A 66 -2.25 -6.73 -0.16
CA TYR A 66 -2.37 -8.17 0.07
C TYR A 66 -1.39 -8.88 -0.86
N CYS A 67 -0.26 -9.26 -0.29
CA CYS A 67 0.94 -9.61 -1.04
C CYS A 67 1.15 -11.12 -1.13
N THR A 68 1.71 -11.56 -2.26
CA THR A 68 2.24 -12.89 -2.50
C THR A 68 3.74 -12.78 -2.78
N HIS A 69 4.54 -13.60 -2.10
CA HIS A 69 5.97 -13.71 -2.35
C HIS A 69 6.22 -14.77 -3.43
N LEU A 70 6.53 -14.37 -4.68
CA LEU A 70 6.70 -15.30 -5.81
C LEU A 70 8.08 -15.97 -5.78
N THR A 71 9.10 -15.17 -5.49
CA THR A 71 10.51 -15.55 -5.31
C THR A 71 11.11 -14.56 -4.35
N GLU A 72 12.27 -14.86 -3.76
CA GLU A 72 13.03 -13.91 -2.90
C GLU A 72 13.26 -12.53 -3.53
N ASP A 73 13.19 -12.42 -4.86
CA ASP A 73 13.41 -11.20 -5.61
C ASP A 73 12.15 -10.51 -6.12
N VAL A 74 10.98 -11.14 -6.02
CA VAL A 74 9.75 -10.68 -6.65
C VAL A 74 8.56 -10.93 -5.76
N ARG A 75 7.89 -9.84 -5.40
CA ARG A 75 6.60 -9.83 -4.70
C ARG A 75 5.58 -9.13 -5.58
N GLN A 76 4.33 -9.52 -5.42
CA GLN A 76 3.21 -8.86 -6.06
C GLN A 76 2.08 -8.67 -5.05
N CYS A 77 1.38 -7.55 -5.11
CA CYS A 77 0.30 -7.25 -4.19
C CYS A 77 -0.94 -6.80 -4.94
N LEU A 78 -2.09 -7.27 -4.47
CA LEU A 78 -3.37 -6.66 -4.76
C LEU A 78 -3.56 -5.49 -3.79
N ILE A 79 -3.97 -4.33 -4.30
CA ILE A 79 -4.13 -3.12 -3.51
C ILE A 79 -5.60 -2.82 -3.34
N TYR A 80 -6.05 -2.73 -2.10
CA TYR A 80 -7.41 -2.38 -1.72
C TYR A 80 -7.45 -1.04 -0.99
N ASP A 81 -8.58 -0.33 -1.08
CA ASP A 81 -8.77 0.96 -0.39
C ASP A 81 -9.14 0.82 1.10
N SER A 82 -9.56 -0.36 1.54
CA SER A 82 -9.76 -0.69 2.96
C SER A 82 -9.45 -2.17 3.21
N PRO A 83 -9.32 -2.61 4.47
CA PRO A 83 -9.19 -4.02 4.81
C PRO A 83 -10.56 -4.75 4.91
N ASP A 84 -11.66 -4.10 4.57
CA ASP A 84 -13.01 -4.64 4.77
C ASP A 84 -13.43 -5.63 3.68
N ALA A 85 -14.42 -6.47 3.99
CA ALA A 85 -14.93 -7.48 3.06
C ALA A 85 -15.56 -6.91 1.76
N LYS A 86 -15.90 -5.62 1.72
CA LYS A 86 -16.45 -4.91 0.54
C LYS A 86 -15.45 -3.89 -0.05
N ALA A 87 -14.17 -3.99 0.30
CA ALA A 87 -13.14 -3.09 -0.21
C ALA A 87 -13.03 -3.16 -1.75
N ARG A 88 -12.72 -2.02 -2.36
CA ARG A 88 -12.50 -1.91 -3.80
C ARG A 88 -11.08 -2.35 -4.11
N LEU A 89 -10.90 -3.23 -5.09
CA LEU A 89 -9.59 -3.47 -5.67
C LEU A 89 -9.20 -2.22 -6.48
N ILE A 90 -8.28 -1.44 -5.95
CA ILE A 90 -7.88 -0.16 -6.54
C ILE A 90 -6.62 -0.25 -7.38
N GLY A 91 -5.77 -1.26 -7.18
CA GLY A 91 -4.47 -1.29 -7.84
C GLY A 91 -3.73 -2.61 -7.73
N VAL A 92 -2.56 -2.62 -8.35
CA VAL A 92 -1.55 -3.67 -8.19
C VAL A 92 -0.19 -3.03 -7.93
N GLU A 93 0.62 -3.73 -7.17
CA GLU A 93 2.02 -3.39 -6.96
C GLU A 93 2.90 -4.60 -7.25
N TYR A 94 4.02 -4.35 -7.92
CA TYR A 94 5.12 -5.29 -8.01
C TYR A 94 6.29 -4.74 -7.21
N MET A 95 6.92 -5.58 -6.40
CA MET A 95 8.12 -5.19 -5.68
C MET A 95 9.26 -6.12 -6.06
N VAL A 96 10.44 -5.54 -6.30
CA VAL A 96 11.61 -6.29 -6.73
C VAL A 96 12.85 -5.94 -5.94
N SER A 97 13.76 -6.90 -5.81
CA SER A 97 15.04 -6.67 -5.14
C SER A 97 15.91 -5.67 -5.90
N PRO A 98 16.88 -5.03 -5.20
CA PRO A 98 17.89 -4.19 -5.86
C PRO A 98 18.63 -4.89 -7.01
N ARG A 99 18.82 -6.22 -6.91
CA ARG A 99 19.46 -7.02 -7.96
C ARG A 99 18.63 -7.00 -9.23
N VAL A 100 17.33 -7.28 -9.15
CA VAL A 100 16.43 -7.24 -10.30
C VAL A 100 16.26 -5.82 -10.82
N PHE A 101 16.05 -4.86 -9.91
CA PHE A 101 15.87 -3.45 -10.27
C PHE A 101 17.01 -2.89 -11.13
N LYS A 102 18.27 -3.19 -10.77
CA LYS A 102 19.47 -2.74 -11.52
C LYS A 102 19.53 -3.26 -12.95
N THR A 103 18.85 -4.38 -13.25
CA THR A 103 18.81 -4.95 -14.62
C THR A 103 17.76 -4.29 -15.51
N LEU A 104 16.82 -3.53 -14.94
CA LEU A 104 15.76 -2.87 -15.70
C LEU A 104 16.33 -1.75 -16.59
N PRO A 105 15.76 -1.47 -17.76
CA PRO A 105 16.10 -0.29 -18.54
C PRO A 105 15.92 1.01 -17.75
N ALA A 106 16.71 2.04 -18.06
CA ALA A 106 16.67 3.31 -17.32
C ALA A 106 15.27 3.95 -17.29
N GLU A 107 14.57 4.00 -18.43
CA GLU A 107 13.20 4.53 -18.50
C GLU A 107 12.20 3.73 -17.68
N GLU A 108 12.42 2.42 -17.56
CA GLU A 108 11.58 1.56 -16.74
C GLU A 108 11.82 1.85 -15.25
N ARG A 109 13.08 1.99 -14.81
CA ARG A 109 13.43 2.30 -13.42
C ARG A 109 12.76 3.57 -12.89
N LYS A 110 12.52 4.57 -13.75
CA LYS A 110 11.83 5.82 -13.41
C LYS A 110 10.40 5.62 -12.90
N LEU A 111 9.79 4.48 -13.21
CA LEU A 111 8.43 4.12 -12.80
C LEU A 111 8.38 3.48 -11.40
N TRP A 112 9.51 3.33 -10.74
CA TRP A 112 9.60 2.65 -9.44
C TRP A 112 9.94 3.62 -8.33
N HIS A 113 9.50 3.30 -7.12
CA HIS A 113 9.74 4.07 -5.91
C HIS A 113 10.45 3.22 -4.85
N THR A 114 11.05 3.89 -3.86
CA THR A 114 11.68 3.25 -2.70
C THR A 114 10.71 3.13 -1.53
N HIS A 115 10.95 2.15 -0.65
CA HIS A 115 10.15 1.94 0.57
C HIS A 115 10.88 2.38 1.86
N GLU A 116 12.11 2.89 1.78
CA GLU A 116 12.93 3.17 2.96
C GLU A 116 12.25 4.18 3.92
N PHE A 117 11.75 5.29 3.38
CA PHE A 117 11.12 6.32 4.22
C PHE A 117 9.87 5.80 4.89
N GLU A 118 8.98 5.12 4.17
CA GLU A 118 7.74 4.60 4.74
C GLU A 118 7.98 3.55 5.83
N VAL A 119 8.99 2.70 5.64
CA VAL A 119 9.40 1.72 6.64
C VAL A 119 9.97 2.42 7.86
N LYS A 120 10.97 3.28 7.70
CA LYS A 120 11.69 3.88 8.84
C LYS A 120 10.88 4.93 9.57
N SER A 121 9.94 5.58 8.91
CA SER A 121 9.02 6.54 9.54
C SER A 121 7.91 5.88 10.34
N GLY A 122 7.71 4.56 10.25
CA GLY A 122 6.55 3.90 10.87
C GLY A 122 5.24 4.05 10.08
N MET A 123 5.29 4.67 8.89
CA MET A 123 4.14 4.80 8.01
C MET A 123 3.69 3.45 7.47
N LEU A 124 4.61 2.59 7.00
CA LEU A 124 4.26 1.25 6.57
C LEU A 124 4.14 0.32 7.80
N ILE A 125 3.05 -0.40 7.91
CA ILE A 125 2.82 -1.37 8.99
C ILE A 125 2.32 -2.70 8.45
N MET A 126 2.46 -3.75 9.26
CA MET A 126 1.64 -4.95 9.14
C MET A 126 0.55 -4.87 10.21
N PRO A 127 -0.74 -4.79 9.85
CA PRO A 127 -1.82 -4.83 10.83
C PRO A 127 -1.78 -6.08 11.70
N ALA A 128 -1.79 -5.89 13.03
CA ALA A 128 -1.65 -6.98 13.98
C ALA A 128 -2.89 -7.87 14.04
N PRO A 129 -2.76 -9.20 13.93
CA PRO A 129 -3.86 -10.11 14.23
C PRO A 129 -4.23 -9.99 15.72
N ALA A 130 -5.53 -9.88 16.02
CA ALA A 130 -6.02 -9.74 17.40
C ALA A 130 -5.59 -10.89 18.34
N SER A 131 -5.24 -12.06 17.78
CA SER A 131 -4.79 -13.23 18.51
C SER A 131 -3.29 -13.26 18.82
N MET A 132 -2.49 -12.33 18.29
CA MET A 132 -1.03 -12.35 18.41
C MET A 132 -0.53 -11.46 19.55
N PRO A 133 0.38 -11.93 20.42
CA PRO A 133 1.00 -11.09 21.43
C PRO A 133 1.81 -9.96 20.78
N ASN A 134 1.60 -8.71 21.24
CA ASN A 134 2.23 -7.52 20.66
C ASN A 134 3.74 -7.69 20.50
N ALA A 135 4.48 -8.14 21.51
CA ALA A 135 5.94 -8.28 21.42
C ALA A 135 6.39 -9.25 20.31
N ALA A 136 5.69 -10.37 20.12
CA ALA A 136 5.99 -11.33 19.07
C ALA A 136 5.66 -10.76 17.69
N TRP A 137 4.52 -10.06 17.57
CA TRP A 137 4.13 -9.40 16.34
C TRP A 137 5.11 -8.29 15.94
N GLU A 138 5.54 -7.46 16.89
CA GLU A 138 6.49 -6.39 16.64
C GLU A 138 7.83 -6.90 16.13
N ALA A 139 8.32 -8.02 16.66
CA ALA A 139 9.55 -8.64 16.18
C ALA A 139 9.40 -9.17 14.74
N ALA A 140 8.29 -9.85 14.45
CA ALA A 140 7.99 -10.36 13.12
C ALA A 140 7.82 -9.23 12.09
N GLU A 141 7.06 -8.19 12.43
CA GLU A 141 6.86 -7.02 11.58
C GLU A 141 8.17 -6.27 11.35
N THR A 142 9.02 -6.13 12.38
CA THR A 142 10.33 -5.47 12.20
C THR A 142 11.24 -6.27 11.28
N ALA A 143 11.25 -7.60 11.37
CA ALA A 143 11.99 -8.45 10.44
C ALA A 143 11.46 -8.31 9.00
N GLU A 144 10.14 -8.28 8.82
CA GLU A 144 9.55 -8.03 7.50
C GLU A 144 9.94 -6.64 6.95
N MET A 145 9.99 -5.62 7.83
CA MET A 145 10.43 -4.28 7.44
C MET A 145 11.90 -4.23 7.00
N GLU A 146 12.76 -5.04 7.59
CA GLU A 146 14.17 -5.17 7.16
C GLU A 146 14.27 -5.70 5.72
N ASP A 147 13.37 -6.60 5.33
CA ASP A 147 13.28 -7.14 3.97
C ASP A 147 12.58 -6.19 2.99
N VAL A 148 11.61 -5.40 3.46
CA VAL A 148 10.85 -4.44 2.63
C VAL A 148 11.62 -3.14 2.37
N ALA A 149 12.37 -2.63 3.34
CA ALA A 149 13.12 -1.37 3.19
C ALA A 149 13.99 -1.31 1.92
N PRO A 150 14.76 -2.36 1.54
CA PRO A 150 15.67 -2.29 0.39
C PRO A 150 15.02 -2.54 -0.97
N ILE A 151 13.81 -3.07 -1.05
CA ILE A 151 13.17 -3.42 -2.34
C ILE A 151 12.55 -2.18 -3.01
N TYR A 152 12.30 -2.26 -4.32
CA TYR A 152 11.69 -1.19 -5.12
C TYR A 152 10.27 -1.57 -5.52
N GLY A 153 9.32 -0.63 -5.45
CA GLY A 153 7.90 -0.83 -5.79
C GLY A 153 7.49 -0.15 -7.09
N LYS A 154 6.67 -0.81 -7.92
CA LYS A 154 5.99 -0.22 -9.08
C LYS A 154 4.49 -0.43 -8.94
N THR A 155 3.76 0.67 -8.79
CA THR A 155 2.35 0.64 -8.40
C THR A 155 1.49 1.40 -9.38
N TYR A 156 0.40 0.77 -9.81
CA TYR A 156 -0.64 1.42 -10.58
C TYR A 156 -1.99 1.30 -9.88
N HIS A 157 -2.66 2.44 -9.73
CA HIS A 157 -4.06 2.48 -9.32
C HIS A 157 -4.96 2.59 -10.55
N PHE A 158 -5.95 1.71 -10.64
CA PHE A 158 -7.00 1.70 -11.65
C PHE A 158 -8.26 2.45 -11.19
N TRP A 159 -8.44 2.65 -9.88
CA TRP A 159 -9.60 3.34 -9.31
C TRP A 159 -9.17 4.50 -8.42
N GLN A 160 -9.51 5.73 -8.83
CA GLN A 160 -9.25 6.96 -8.08
C GLN A 160 -10.34 7.22 -7.04
N VAL A 161 -10.31 6.45 -5.96
CA VAL A 161 -11.33 6.49 -4.90
C VAL A 161 -11.43 7.84 -4.18
N ASP A 162 -10.36 8.62 -4.18
CA ASP A 162 -10.28 9.97 -3.60
C ASP A 162 -11.10 11.02 -4.35
N ARG A 163 -11.42 10.77 -5.63
CA ARG A 163 -12.34 11.60 -6.42
C ARG A 163 -13.82 11.32 -6.12
N GLY A 164 -14.11 10.24 -5.40
CA GLY A 164 -15.47 9.77 -5.15
C GLY A 164 -16.09 9.02 -6.32
N ASP A 165 -15.28 8.60 -7.31
CA ASP A 165 -15.78 7.85 -8.47
C ASP A 165 -16.41 6.50 -8.01
N VAL A 166 -17.61 6.22 -8.49
CA VAL A 166 -18.43 5.04 -8.10
C VAL A 166 -18.06 3.76 -8.84
N VAL A 167 -17.22 3.88 -9.87
CA VAL A 167 -16.58 2.81 -10.65
C VAL A 167 -15.18 3.27 -11.07
N PRO A 168 -14.25 2.37 -11.47
CA PRO A 168 -12.93 2.76 -11.98
C PRO A 168 -13.04 3.60 -13.26
N MET A 169 -12.69 4.88 -13.19
CA MET A 169 -12.78 5.83 -14.31
C MET A 169 -11.41 6.36 -14.74
N GLY A 170 -11.21 6.45 -16.06
CA GLY A 170 -10.00 7.00 -16.66
C GLY A 170 -8.83 6.00 -16.76
N PRO A 171 -7.63 6.47 -17.13
CA PRO A 171 -6.47 5.60 -17.29
C PRO A 171 -5.86 5.21 -15.93
N PRO A 172 -5.11 4.10 -15.87
CA PRO A 172 -4.30 3.75 -14.70
C PRO A 172 -3.37 4.90 -14.31
N GLN A 173 -3.26 5.17 -13.02
CA GLN A 173 -2.39 6.21 -12.47
C GLN A 173 -1.15 5.55 -11.87
N LEU A 174 0.03 6.04 -12.25
CA LEU A 174 1.28 5.67 -11.59
C LEU A 174 1.27 6.26 -10.18
N MET A 175 1.57 5.41 -9.21
CA MET A 175 1.68 5.77 -7.81
C MET A 175 3.12 5.59 -7.34
N GLY A 176 3.50 6.34 -6.30
CA GLY A 176 4.72 6.10 -5.55
C GLY A 176 4.49 6.19 -4.06
N SER A 177 5.57 6.10 -3.29
CA SER A 177 5.58 6.35 -1.85
C SER A 177 6.15 7.73 -1.53
N PHE A 178 5.90 8.19 -0.31
CA PHE A 178 6.53 9.41 0.20
C PHE A 178 8.01 9.15 0.46
N GLY A 179 8.89 10.06 0.02
CA GLY A 179 10.34 9.94 0.23
C GLY A 179 10.87 10.72 1.43
N SER A 180 10.05 11.60 2.01
CA SER A 180 10.43 12.49 3.11
C SER A 180 9.22 13.09 3.82
N GLU A 181 9.43 13.67 5.00
CA GLU A 181 8.39 14.44 5.72
C GLU A 181 7.89 15.64 4.89
N ASP A 182 8.78 16.27 4.11
CA ASP A 182 8.42 17.40 3.25
C ASP A 182 7.54 16.96 2.07
N ASP A 183 7.73 15.73 1.59
CA ASP A 183 6.84 15.13 0.59
C ASP A 183 5.46 14.86 1.16
N VAL A 184 5.39 14.34 2.39
CA VAL A 184 4.11 14.16 3.11
C VAL A 184 3.40 15.50 3.24
N LYS A 185 4.11 16.57 3.60
CA LYS A 185 3.55 17.93 3.76
C LYS A 185 2.92 18.51 2.49
N LYS A 186 3.34 18.05 1.30
CA LYS A 186 2.71 18.46 0.03
C LYS A 186 1.27 17.93 -0.08
N ALA A 187 1.00 16.74 0.45
CA ALA A 187 -0.34 16.15 0.46
C ALA A 187 -1.10 16.44 1.78
N ARG A 188 -0.39 16.57 2.90
CA ARG A 188 -0.95 16.79 4.25
C ARG A 188 -0.15 17.83 5.01
N PRO A 189 -0.57 19.10 5.06
CA PRO A 189 0.20 20.16 5.72
C PRO A 189 0.60 19.88 7.17
N GLY A 190 -0.18 19.08 7.91
CA GLY A 190 0.15 18.61 9.26
C GLY A 190 1.13 17.43 9.34
N GLY A 191 1.73 17.01 8.22
CA GLY A 191 2.74 15.96 8.17
C GLY A 191 2.23 14.57 8.48
N LEU A 192 3.12 13.69 8.95
CA LEU A 192 2.76 12.31 9.31
C LEU A 192 1.73 12.24 10.44
N ASP A 193 1.80 13.16 11.41
CA ASP A 193 0.84 13.22 12.52
C ASP A 193 -0.60 13.40 12.02
N GLU A 194 -0.82 14.22 10.98
CA GLU A 194 -2.14 14.37 10.36
C GLU A 194 -2.50 13.19 9.47
N LEU A 195 -1.55 12.70 8.66
CA LEU A 195 -1.76 11.62 7.70
C LEU A 195 -2.17 10.31 8.40
N LEU A 196 -1.47 9.96 9.47
CA LEU A 196 -1.54 8.63 10.09
C LEU A 196 -2.52 8.54 11.25
N ARG A 197 -2.99 9.65 11.83
CA ARG A 197 -3.82 9.65 13.05
C ARG A 197 -4.98 8.66 13.01
N GLU A 198 -5.80 8.70 11.96
CA GLU A 198 -6.99 7.83 11.87
C GLU A 198 -6.61 6.37 11.57
N ARG A 199 -5.53 6.16 10.80
CA ARG A 199 -4.99 4.81 10.58
C ARG A 199 -4.50 4.21 11.89
N ASP A 200 -3.72 4.98 12.64
CA ASP A 200 -3.16 4.58 13.92
C ASP A 200 -4.26 4.25 14.95
N GLU A 201 -5.33 5.06 14.99
CA GLU A 201 -6.52 4.78 15.80
C GLU A 201 -7.19 3.46 15.41
N ARG A 202 -7.45 3.25 14.11
CA ARG A 202 -8.12 2.02 13.62
C ARG A 202 -7.33 0.75 13.88
N PHE A 203 -6.01 0.80 13.66
CA PHE A 203 -5.16 -0.39 13.82
C PHE A 203 -4.56 -0.51 15.22
N GLY A 204 -4.82 0.44 16.12
CA GLY A 204 -4.26 0.44 17.47
C GLY A 204 -2.74 0.52 17.49
N VAL A 205 -2.15 1.28 16.56
CA VAL A 205 -0.69 1.42 16.41
C VAL A 205 -0.23 2.84 16.76
N ASP A 206 1.06 2.99 17.03
CA ASP A 206 1.74 4.28 17.17
C ASP A 206 2.92 4.30 16.20
N TYR A 207 2.79 5.08 15.13
CA TYR A 207 3.81 5.16 14.09
C TYR A 207 5.17 5.66 14.62
N LYS A 208 5.19 6.52 15.65
CA LYS A 208 6.45 7.01 16.26
C LYS A 208 7.13 5.90 17.06
N ALA A 209 6.34 5.07 17.75
CA ALA A 209 6.87 3.88 18.41
C ALA A 209 7.43 2.87 17.40
N LYS A 210 6.76 2.68 16.25
CA LYS A 210 7.27 1.86 15.14
C LYS A 210 8.58 2.43 14.59
N ALA A 211 8.63 3.73 14.28
CA ALA A 211 9.82 4.41 13.78
C ALA A 211 11.02 4.20 14.71
N LYS A 212 10.81 4.40 16.03
CA LYS A 212 11.84 4.22 17.04
C LYS A 212 12.42 2.80 17.07
N LYS A 213 11.57 1.77 16.94
CA LYS A 213 12.03 0.37 16.89
C LYS A 213 12.81 0.05 15.62
N ARG A 214 12.59 0.80 14.55
CA ARG A 214 13.19 0.62 13.23
C ARG A 214 14.42 1.49 12.99
N GLU A 215 14.89 2.24 14.00
CA GLU A 215 16.15 3.02 13.93
C GLU A 215 17.37 2.15 13.60
N GLY A 216 17.33 0.86 13.96
CA GLY A 216 18.38 -0.12 13.66
C GLY A 216 18.38 -0.66 12.23
N ILE A 217 17.33 -0.41 11.43
CA ILE A 217 17.28 -0.84 10.04
C ILE A 217 18.34 -0.08 9.25
N ALA A 218 19.22 -0.83 8.59
CA ALA A 218 20.32 -0.30 7.80
C ALA A 218 19.83 0.71 6.76
N ALA A 219 20.63 1.74 6.52
CA ALA A 219 20.32 2.69 5.44
C ALA A 219 20.38 1.97 4.09
N VAL A 220 19.44 2.30 3.21
CA VAL A 220 19.33 1.72 1.88
C VAL A 220 20.00 2.65 0.88
N GLU A 221 20.92 2.12 0.08
CA GLU A 221 21.47 2.90 -1.03
C GLU A 221 20.43 3.05 -2.14
N LYS A 222 19.85 4.25 -2.24
CA LYS A 222 18.89 4.59 -3.29
C LYS A 222 19.57 4.74 -4.64
N HIS A 223 19.07 4.01 -5.64
CA HIS A 223 19.45 4.22 -7.03
C HIS A 223 18.90 5.55 -7.58
N PRO A 224 19.68 6.34 -8.35
CA PRO A 224 19.28 7.68 -8.81
C PRO A 224 18.06 7.71 -9.73
N ASP A 225 17.79 6.62 -10.44
CA ASP A 225 16.62 6.49 -11.32
C ASP A 225 15.32 6.11 -10.60
N ALA A 226 15.34 5.85 -9.29
CA ALA A 226 14.12 5.62 -8.52
C ALA A 226 13.55 6.95 -8.00
N ASP A 227 12.27 6.95 -7.61
CA ASP A 227 11.59 8.12 -7.04
C ASP A 227 11.57 9.35 -7.95
N THR A 228 11.71 9.18 -9.27
CA THR A 228 11.85 10.34 -10.18
C THR A 228 10.63 11.25 -10.20
N MET A 229 9.46 10.78 -9.76
CA MET A 229 8.28 11.61 -9.52
C MET A 229 8.54 12.77 -8.56
N TRP A 230 9.51 12.64 -7.65
CA TRP A 230 9.90 13.67 -6.69
C TRP A 230 10.96 14.64 -7.21
N ASN A 231 11.59 14.32 -8.33
CA ASN A 231 12.50 15.27 -8.98
C ASN A 231 11.71 16.51 -9.39
N LYS A 232 12.32 17.69 -9.20
CA LYS A 232 11.72 18.94 -9.67
C LYS A 232 11.51 18.79 -11.18
N SER A 233 10.27 18.88 -11.62
CA SER A 233 9.94 19.15 -13.01
C SER A 233 10.64 20.46 -13.36
N GLU A 234 11.56 20.41 -14.32
CA GLU A 234 12.02 21.62 -15.02
C GLU A 234 10.83 22.35 -15.67
#